data_AF-A0A455SGC1-F1
#
_entry.id   AF-A0A455SGC1-F1
#
_cell.length_a   1.000
_cell.length_b   1.000
_cell.length_c   1.000
_cell.angle_alpha   90.00
_cell.angle_beta   90.00
_cell.angle_gamma   90.00
#
_symmetry.space_group_name_H-M   'P 1'
#
loop_
_entity.id
_entity.type
_entity.pdbx_description
1 polymer ?
#
loop_
_entity_poly.entity_id
_entity_poly.type
_entity_poly.pdbx_seq_one_letter_code
_entity_poly.pdbx_strand_id
1 'polypeptide(L)'
;MKSLVLRIRVDCERSQLLYSKYQHVREVLWKSLSPWRRTMTFVYDQDGTISYRAGSVVFRQLSGARAPGDAVLLLPAEISLAGVVLIADTENATRDAVQAAQKYRVVEQERRVLDEQQHIVYLRSL
;
A
#
# COMPACT_ATOMS: atom_id res chain seq x y z
N MET A 1 -5.51 -21.43 -11.97
CA MET A 1 -4.97 -20.20 -12.59
C MET A 1 -3.57 -19.94 -12.05
N LYS A 2 -2.55 -19.94 -12.91
CA LYS A 2 -1.15 -19.70 -12.52
C LYS A 2 -0.94 -18.20 -12.42
N SER A 3 -0.65 -17.69 -11.22
CA SER A 3 -0.23 -16.29 -11.03
C SER A 3 1.20 -16.15 -11.54
N LEU A 4 1.40 -15.30 -12.54
CA LEU A 4 2.73 -15.01 -13.09
C LEU A 4 3.35 -13.90 -12.24
N VAL A 5 4.14 -14.29 -11.24
CA VAL A 5 4.89 -13.36 -10.40
C VAL A 5 6.28 -13.20 -11.01
N LEU A 6 6.52 -12.04 -11.64
CA LEU A 6 7.84 -11.68 -12.18
C LEU A 6 8.80 -11.46 -11.00
N ARG A 7 9.82 -12.33 -10.86
CA ARG A 7 10.88 -12.18 -9.86
C ARG A 7 12.15 -11.70 -10.56
N ILE A 8 12.62 -10.51 -10.22
CA ILE A 8 13.91 -10.00 -10.67
C ILE A 8 14.84 -10.04 -9.46
N ARG A 9 15.87 -10.89 -9.49
CA ARG A 9 17.01 -10.81 -8.54
C ARG A 9 18.07 -9.92 -9.18
N VAL A 10 18.57 -8.94 -8.42
CA VAL A 10 19.70 -8.11 -8.83
C VAL A 10 20.86 -8.42 -7.88
N ASP A 11 21.83 -9.21 -8.35
CA ASP A 11 23.08 -9.44 -7.63
C ASP A 11 23.97 -8.18 -7.73
N CYS A 12 24.33 -7.63 -6.57
CA CYS A 12 24.80 -6.25 -6.41
C CYS A 12 26.34 -6.12 -6.46
N GLU A 13 27.01 -6.70 -7.46
CA GLU A 13 28.48 -6.59 -7.60
C GLU A 13 28.95 -5.62 -8.72
N ARG A 14 28.02 -4.97 -9.44
CA ARG A 14 28.31 -3.92 -10.46
C ARG A 14 27.41 -2.69 -10.27
N SER A 15 27.82 -1.81 -9.36
CA SER A 15 26.94 -1.08 -8.45
C SER A 15 26.18 0.14 -8.98
N GLN A 16 26.56 0.75 -10.12
CA GLN A 16 25.89 1.99 -10.58
C GLN A 16 24.90 1.76 -11.74
N LEU A 17 25.26 0.95 -12.74
CA LEU A 17 24.39 0.65 -13.88
C LEU A 17 23.19 -0.24 -13.48
N LEU A 18 23.39 -1.14 -12.53
CA LEU A 18 22.32 -2.00 -12.00
C LEU A 18 21.36 -1.21 -11.11
N TYR A 19 21.86 -0.27 -10.33
CA TYR A 19 21.03 0.62 -9.51
C TYR A 19 20.13 1.53 -10.36
N SER A 20 20.68 2.14 -11.42
CA SER A 20 19.89 2.95 -12.35
C SER A 20 18.82 2.13 -13.09
N LYS A 21 19.16 0.91 -13.54
CA LYS A 21 18.19 -0.01 -14.15
C LYS A 21 17.09 -0.42 -13.15
N TYR A 22 17.44 -0.70 -11.91
CA TYR A 22 16.48 -1.01 -10.85
C TYR A 22 15.54 0.16 -10.58
N GLN A 23 16.07 1.38 -10.42
CA GLN A 23 15.26 2.58 -10.24
C GLN A 23 14.32 2.81 -11.43
N HIS A 24 14.82 2.64 -12.66
CA HIS A 24 14.00 2.76 -13.86
C HIS A 24 12.87 1.72 -13.91
N VAL A 25 13.15 0.45 -13.62
CA VAL A 25 12.13 -0.61 -13.56
C VAL A 25 11.10 -0.31 -12.48
N ARG A 26 11.54 0.17 -11.30
CA ARG A 26 10.66 0.59 -10.21
C ARG A 26 9.75 1.75 -10.63
N GLU A 27 10.28 2.75 -11.32
CA GLU A 27 9.50 3.87 -11.86
C GLU A 27 8.50 3.41 -12.92
N VAL A 28 8.90 2.54 -13.84
CA VAL A 28 8.02 1.99 -14.89
C VAL A 28 6.90 1.17 -14.27
N LEU A 29 7.20 0.32 -13.28
CA LEU A 29 6.21 -0.42 -12.53
C LEU A 29 5.25 0.53 -11.80
N TRP A 30 5.77 1.54 -11.11
CA TRP A 30 4.95 2.51 -10.40
C TRP A 30 4.05 3.33 -11.33
N LYS A 31 4.56 3.71 -12.51
CA LYS A 31 3.78 4.35 -13.58
C LYS A 31 2.72 3.41 -14.15
N SER A 32 3.02 2.13 -14.33
CA SER A 32 2.06 1.14 -14.84
C SER A 32 0.90 0.89 -13.87
N LEU A 33 1.12 1.12 -12.57
CA LEU A 33 0.09 1.03 -11.53
C LEU A 33 -0.69 2.34 -11.35
N SER A 34 -0.40 3.39 -12.12
CA SER A 34 -1.06 4.70 -12.03
C SER A 34 -2.60 4.63 -12.04
N PRO A 35 -3.26 3.78 -12.86
CA PRO A 35 -4.73 3.66 -12.82
C PRO A 35 -5.30 3.18 -11.48
N TRP A 36 -4.46 2.54 -10.67
CA TRP A 36 -4.79 1.96 -9.38
C TRP A 36 -4.23 2.81 -8.22
N ARG A 37 -3.51 3.90 -8.52
CA ARG A 37 -2.98 4.80 -7.50
C ARG A 37 -4.09 5.67 -6.95
N ARG A 38 -4.18 5.73 -5.64
CA ARG A 38 -5.08 6.62 -4.89
C ARG A 38 -4.31 7.24 -3.74
N THR A 39 -4.79 8.38 -3.28
CA THR A 39 -4.37 8.95 -2.00
C THR A 39 -5.42 8.58 -0.98
N MET A 40 -5.02 7.83 0.05
CA MET A 40 -5.90 7.41 1.13
C MET A 40 -5.39 7.97 2.45
N THR A 41 -6.29 8.19 3.40
CA THR A 41 -5.96 8.72 4.71
C THR A 41 -5.91 7.60 5.73
N PHE A 42 -4.77 7.50 6.40
CA PHE A 42 -4.52 6.59 7.51
C PHE A 42 -4.85 7.32 8.81
N VAL A 43 -5.68 6.71 9.64
CA VAL A 43 -5.98 7.21 10.99
C VAL A 43 -5.15 6.44 11.98
N TYR A 44 -4.37 7.17 12.76
CA TYR A 44 -3.54 6.61 13.82
C TYR A 44 -4.16 6.94 15.16
N ASP A 45 -4.14 5.97 16.06
CA ASP A 45 -4.39 6.16 17.48
C ASP A 45 -3.08 5.85 18.24
N GLN A 46 -2.52 6.87 18.87
CA GLN A 46 -1.32 6.76 19.69
C GLN A 46 -1.63 7.37 21.04
N ASP A 47 -1.73 6.52 22.06
CA ASP A 47 -2.00 6.90 23.44
C ASP A 47 -3.26 7.77 23.61
N GLY A 48 -4.31 7.50 22.83
CA GLY A 48 -5.58 8.23 22.85
C GLY A 48 -5.58 9.53 22.03
N THR A 49 -4.47 9.85 21.37
CA THR A 49 -4.39 10.96 20.41
C THR A 49 -4.61 10.45 19.00
N ILE A 50 -5.67 10.96 18.36
CA ILE A 50 -5.99 10.63 16.97
C ILE A 50 -5.24 11.58 16.02
N SER A 51 -4.53 11.01 15.06
CA SER A 51 -3.89 11.76 13.98
C SER A 51 -4.23 11.18 12.61
N TYR A 52 -4.09 12.01 11.57
CA TYR A 52 -4.48 11.69 10.20
C TYR A 52 -3.29 11.91 9.28
N ARG A 53 -2.99 10.95 8.42
CA ARG A 53 -1.94 11.09 7.42
C ARG A 53 -2.42 10.60 6.07
N ALA A 54 -2.35 11.44 5.06
CA ALA A 54 -2.59 11.04 3.68
C ALA A 54 -1.35 10.34 3.12
N GLY A 55 -1.56 9.27 2.35
CA GLY A 55 -0.49 8.52 1.70
C GLY A 55 -0.90 8.02 0.32
N SER A 56 0.03 8.09 -0.63
CA SER A 56 -0.17 7.52 -1.96
C SER A 56 0.01 6.00 -1.89
N VAL A 57 -1.02 5.30 -2.32
CA VAL A 57 -1.13 3.84 -2.26
C VAL A 57 -1.59 3.32 -3.61
N VAL A 58 -1.34 2.04 -3.87
CA VAL A 58 -1.98 1.31 -4.96
C VAL A 58 -3.13 0.53 -4.34
N PHE A 59 -4.36 0.89 -4.71
CA PHE A 59 -5.59 0.30 -4.18
C PHE A 59 -6.27 -0.53 -5.26
N ARG A 60 -6.62 -1.77 -4.92
CA ARG A 60 -7.36 -2.66 -5.80
C ARG A 60 -8.45 -3.38 -5.04
N GLN A 61 -9.70 -3.16 -5.43
CA GLN A 61 -10.83 -3.95 -4.95
C GLN A 61 -10.78 -5.36 -5.55
N LEU A 62 -10.99 -6.38 -4.72
CA LEU A 62 -11.01 -7.77 -5.13
C LEU A 62 -12.47 -8.21 -5.35
N SER A 63 -12.90 -8.28 -6.61
CA SER A 63 -14.15 -8.95 -6.97
C SER A 63 -13.88 -10.44 -7.23
N GLY A 64 -14.53 -11.32 -6.46
CA GLY A 64 -14.37 -12.78 -6.57
C GLY A 64 -13.20 -13.33 -5.75
N ALA A 65 -13.49 -13.74 -4.51
CA ALA A 65 -12.52 -13.98 -3.44
C ALA A 65 -11.50 -15.13 -3.68
N ARG A 66 -10.27 -14.91 -3.19
CA ARG A 66 -9.43 -15.95 -2.58
C ARG A 66 -8.38 -15.46 -1.56
N ALA A 67 -8.44 -14.18 -1.18
CA ALA A 67 -7.61 -13.58 -0.13
C ALA A 67 -8.51 -12.90 0.93
N PRO A 68 -8.08 -12.72 2.19
CA PRO A 68 -8.95 -12.31 3.29
C PRO A 68 -9.22 -10.80 3.33
N GLY A 69 -9.62 -10.21 2.20
CA GLY A 69 -10.02 -8.81 2.10
C GLY A 69 -10.88 -8.52 0.87
N ASP A 70 -11.79 -7.55 1.01
CA ASP A 70 -12.57 -6.97 -0.10
C ASP A 70 -11.68 -6.10 -1.01
N ALA A 71 -10.53 -5.66 -0.48
CA ALA A 71 -9.53 -4.92 -1.22
C ALA A 71 -8.10 -5.26 -0.79
N VAL A 72 -7.16 -4.98 -1.68
CA VAL A 72 -5.71 -5.04 -1.44
C VAL A 72 -5.15 -3.65 -1.58
N LEU A 73 -4.29 -3.32 -0.62
CA LEU A 73 -3.55 -2.09 -0.57
C LEU A 73 -2.06 -2.43 -0.67
N LEU A 74 -1.38 -1.88 -1.66
CA LEU A 74 0.08 -1.88 -1.75
C LEU A 74 0.55 -0.49 -1.35
N LEU A 75 1.31 -0.42 -0.26
CA LEU A 75 1.85 0.83 0.27
C LEU A 75 3.39 0.84 0.23
N PRO A 76 4.00 2.02 0.05
CA PRO A 76 5.44 2.22 0.25
C PRO A 76 5.86 1.88 1.69
N ALA A 77 7.07 1.35 1.91
CA ALA A 77 7.57 0.99 3.24
C ALA A 77 7.76 2.19 4.18
N GLU A 78 7.82 3.42 3.65
CA GLU A 78 7.88 4.63 4.47
C GLU A 78 6.56 4.90 5.21
N ILE A 79 5.46 4.29 4.75
CA ILE A 79 4.17 4.36 5.43
C ILE A 79 4.13 3.27 6.51
N SER A 80 4.36 3.70 7.75
CA SER A 80 4.17 2.84 8.91
C SER A 80 2.69 2.53 9.12
N LEU A 81 2.38 1.26 9.34
CA LEU A 81 1.05 0.80 9.75
C LEU A 81 0.92 0.64 11.27
N ALA A 82 2.01 0.87 12.02
CA ALA A 82 1.97 0.80 13.48
C ALA A 82 1.07 1.91 14.03
N GLY A 83 0.07 1.51 14.84
CA GLY A 83 -0.93 2.43 15.40
C GLY A 83 -2.05 2.81 14.43
N VAL A 84 -2.11 2.26 13.21
CA VAL A 84 -3.24 2.50 12.30
C VAL A 84 -4.47 1.75 12.79
N VAL A 85 -5.56 2.49 13.03
CA VAL A 85 -6.85 1.94 13.48
C VAL A 85 -7.83 1.78 12.33
N LEU A 86 -7.80 2.68 11.34
CA LEU A 86 -8.62 2.62 10.14
C LEU A 86 -7.96 3.33 8.97
N ILE A 87 -8.39 2.99 7.76
CA ILE A 87 -7.98 3.63 6.51
C ILE A 87 -9.23 4.16 5.81
N ALA A 88 -9.22 5.42 5.40
CA ALA A 88 -10.33 6.09 4.74
C ALA A 88 -10.02 6.41 3.28
N ASP A 89 -10.98 6.20 2.38
CA ASP A 89 -10.89 6.56 0.95
C ASP A 89 -11.09 8.06 0.74
N THR A 90 -10.13 8.84 1.23
CA THR A 90 -10.08 10.29 1.05
C THR A 90 -8.64 10.77 1.04
N GLU A 91 -8.36 11.75 0.20
CA GLU A 91 -7.07 12.44 0.15
C GLU A 91 -6.91 13.49 1.26
N ASN A 92 -8.02 13.92 1.86
CA ASN A 92 -8.04 14.96 2.87
C ASN A 92 -7.84 14.37 4.27
N ALA A 93 -6.68 14.64 4.87
CA ALA A 93 -6.32 14.18 6.20
C ALA A 93 -6.98 15.00 7.33
N THR A 94 -8.31 15.12 7.31
CA THR A 94 -9.09 15.82 8.34
C THR A 94 -10.16 14.91 8.93
N ARG A 95 -10.59 15.22 10.15
CA ARG A 95 -11.64 14.46 10.84
C ARG A 95 -12.93 14.37 10.00
N ASP A 96 -13.41 15.49 9.48
CA ASP A 96 -14.69 15.56 8.77
C ASP A 96 -14.64 14.79 7.45
N ALA A 97 -13.52 14.88 6.72
CA ALA A 97 -13.31 14.13 5.50
C ALA A 97 -13.27 12.62 5.75
N VAL A 98 -12.59 12.20 6.82
CA VAL A 98 -12.53 10.79 7.23
C VAL A 98 -13.91 10.27 7.65
N GLN A 99 -14.72 11.09 8.33
CA GLN A 99 -16.07 10.69 8.74
C GLN A 99 -16.98 10.43 7.54
N ALA A 100 -16.92 11.27 6.50
CA ALA A 100 -17.74 11.15 5.30
C ALA A 100 -17.24 10.08 4.30
N ALA A 101 -15.99 9.65 4.40
CA ALA A 101 -15.38 8.70 3.47
C ALA A 101 -15.74 7.23 3.77
N GLN A 102 -15.58 6.38 2.74
CA GLN A 102 -15.59 4.93 2.89
C GLN A 102 -14.41 4.49 3.73
N LYS A 103 -14.66 3.63 4.71
CA LYS A 103 -13.67 3.19 5.69
C LYS A 103 -13.33 1.73 5.48
N TYR A 104 -12.08 1.40 5.80
CA TYR A 104 -11.54 0.07 5.72
C TYR A 104 -10.78 -0.26 6.99
N ARG A 105 -10.87 -1.53 7.38
CA ARG A 105 -10.06 -2.11 8.44
C ARG A 105 -8.97 -3.00 7.85
N VAL A 106 -7.79 -2.94 8.44
CA VAL A 106 -6.69 -3.87 8.16
C VAL A 106 -7.05 -5.24 8.74
N VAL A 107 -7.14 -6.26 7.89
CA VAL A 107 -7.45 -7.64 8.30
C VAL A 107 -6.18 -8.48 8.39
N GLU A 108 -5.29 -8.29 7.42
CA GLU A 108 -4.03 -9.01 7.37
C GLU A 108 -2.96 -8.11 6.74
N GLN A 109 -1.74 -8.23 7.23
CA GLN A 109 -0.57 -7.54 6.70
C GLN A 109 0.48 -8.58 6.35
N GLU A 110 0.79 -8.71 5.06
CA GLU A 110 1.95 -9.46 4.61
C GLU A 110 3.10 -8.49 4.35
N ARG A 111 4.16 -8.60 5.16
CA ARG A 111 5.46 -8.02 4.81
C ARG A 111 6.16 -8.98 3.84
N ARG A 112 5.96 -8.80 2.54
CA ARG A 112 6.71 -9.58 1.55
C ARG A 112 8.15 -9.07 1.48
N VAL A 113 9.09 -9.98 1.71
CA VAL A 113 10.56 -9.80 1.69
C VAL A 113 11.11 -9.50 0.29
N LEU A 114 10.27 -9.25 -0.72
CA LEU A 114 10.72 -9.15 -2.10
C LEU A 114 11.58 -7.92 -2.40
N ASP A 115 11.69 -6.93 -1.50
CA ASP A 115 12.69 -5.83 -1.58
C ASP A 115 12.70 -4.89 -0.35
N GLU A 116 12.30 -5.33 0.87
CA GLU A 116 12.20 -4.50 2.10
C GLU A 116 11.37 -3.19 2.01
N GLN A 117 10.82 -2.84 0.85
CA GLN A 117 10.35 -1.48 0.52
C GLN A 117 8.85 -1.33 0.28
N GLN A 118 8.05 -2.39 0.44
CA GLN A 118 6.59 -2.32 0.27
C GLN A 118 5.86 -3.23 1.25
N HIS A 119 4.66 -2.83 1.66
CA HIS A 119 3.72 -3.68 2.40
C HIS A 119 2.50 -4.00 1.54
N ILE A 120 2.06 -5.26 1.60
CA ILE A 120 0.78 -5.70 1.06
C ILE A 120 -0.17 -5.84 2.25
N VAL A 121 -1.30 -5.16 2.17
CA VAL A 121 -2.32 -5.15 3.21
C VAL A 121 -3.64 -5.56 2.62
N TYR A 122 -4.31 -6.49 3.30
CA TYR A 122 -5.66 -6.90 2.99
C TYR A 122 -6.63 -6.09 3.83
N LEU A 123 -7.57 -5.47 3.15
CA LEU A 123 -8.55 -4.56 3.72
C LEU A 123 -9.95 -5.18 3.66
N ARG A 124 -10.74 -4.94 4.69
CA ARG A 124 -12.18 -5.21 4.71
C ARG A 124 -12.93 -3.90 4.83
N SER A 125 -13.99 -3.77 4.04
CA SER A 125 -14.88 -2.62 4.11
C SER A 125 -15.59 -2.59 5.47
N LEU A 126 -15.72 -1.39 6.04
CA LEU A 126 -16.56 -1.13 7.22
C LEU A 126 -17.92 -0.55 6.81
#